data_AF-A0A831KCC5-F1
#
_entry.id   AF-A0A831KCC5-F1
#
_cell.length_a   1.000
_cell.length_b   1.000
_cell.length_c   1.000
_cell.angle_alpha   90.00
_cell.angle_beta   90.00
_cell.angle_gamma   90.00
#
_symmetry.space_group_name_H-M   'P 1'
#
loop_
_entity.id
_entity.type
_entity.pdbx_description
1 polymer ?
#
loop_
_entity_poly.entity_id
_entity_poly.type
_entity_poly.pdbx_seq_one_letter_code
_entity_poly.pdbx_strand_id
1 'polypeptide(L)' 'GGVLVSLLVLPLYIPVLIFGAGAVEAEVSGLGGAGHLSMLGAILLLSVLAAPLATAAALRISAE' A
#
# COMPACT_ATOMS: atom_id res chain seq x y z
N GLY A 1 14.65 -5.84 12.71
CA GLY A 1 13.48 -4.94 12.83
C GLY A 1 13.26 -4.08 11.59
N GLY A 2 14.02 -2.99 11.42
CA GLY A 2 13.71 -1.94 10.42
C GLY A 2 13.79 -2.35 8.95
N VAL A 3 14.76 -3.18 8.56
CA VAL A 3 15.00 -3.52 7.14
C VAL A 3 13.79 -4.19 6.48
N LEU A 4 13.13 -5.12 7.15
CA LEU A 4 11.94 -5.80 6.61
C LEU A 4 10.75 -4.86 6.49
N VAL A 5 10.59 -3.94 7.44
CA VAL A 5 9.56 -2.89 7.39
C VAL A 5 9.82 -2.00 6.18
N SER A 6 11.06 -1.56 5.95
CA SER A 6 11.42 -0.77 4.77
C SER A 6 11.18 -1.53 3.46
N LEU A 7 11.54 -2.81 3.40
CA LEU A 7 11.36 -3.66 2.23
C LEU A 7 9.89 -3.91 1.90
N LEU A 8 9.01 -3.94 2.89
CA LEU A 8 7.57 -4.10 2.67
C LEU A 8 6.89 -2.76 2.34
N VAL A 9 7.26 -1.69 3.06
CA VAL A 9 6.62 -0.37 2.92
C VAL A 9 7.00 0.28 1.60
N LEU A 10 8.27 0.24 1.20
CA LEU A 10 8.75 0.93 0.00
C LEU A 10 8.02 0.52 -1.30
N PRO A 11 7.87 -0.78 -1.64
CA PRO A 11 7.15 -1.18 -2.85
C PRO A 11 5.64 -0.90 -2.76
N LEU A 12 5.05 -0.86 -1.56
CA LEU A 12 3.64 -0.53 -1.36
C LEU A 12 3.37 0.97 -1.37
N TYR A 13 4.35 1.81 -1.03
CA TYR A 13 4.20 3.26 -0.97
C TYR A 13 4.04 3.88 -2.37
N ILE A 14 4.84 3.41 -3.33
CA ILE A 14 4.82 3.86 -4.73
C ILE A 14 3.40 3.78 -5.34
N PRO A 15 2.71 2.62 -5.38
CA PRO A 15 1.40 2.53 -5.98
C PRO A 15 0.34 3.36 -5.23
N VAL A 16 0.43 3.45 -3.89
CA VAL A 16 -0.49 4.30 -3.12
C VAL A 16 -0.33 5.77 -3.48
N LEU A 17 0.91 6.26 -3.62
CA LEU A 17 1.16 7.63 -4.06
C LEU A 17 0.68 7.89 -5.50
N ILE A 18 0.94 6.94 -6.42
CA ILE A 18 0.55 7.07 -7.83
C ILE A 18 -0.98 7.16 -7.94
N PHE A 19 -1.71 6.20 -7.37
CA PHE A 19 -3.17 6.18 -7.47
C PHE A 19 -3.81 7.29 -6.63
N GLY A 20 -3.21 7.66 -5.49
CA GLY A 20 -3.70 8.76 -4.67
C GLY A 20 -3.59 10.11 -5.37
N ALA A 21 -2.42 10.44 -5.92
CA ALA A 21 -2.23 11.67 -6.69
C ALA A 21 -3.12 11.69 -7.94
N GLY A 22 -3.18 10.57 -8.67
CA GLY A 22 -4.05 10.42 -9.85
C GLY A 22 -5.55 10.55 -9.53
N ALA A 23 -6.00 10.10 -8.35
CA ALA A 23 -7.38 10.29 -7.91
C ALA A 23 -7.74 11.77 -7.75
N VAL A 24 -6.84 12.54 -7.13
CA VAL A 24 -7.02 13.99 -6.93
C VAL A 24 -7.02 14.71 -8.28
N GLU A 25 -6.05 14.41 -9.14
CA GLU A 25 -5.93 15.05 -10.46
C GLU A 25 -7.12 14.72 -11.37
N ALA A 26 -7.59 13.48 -11.37
CA ALA A 26 -8.79 13.07 -12.12
C ALA A 26 -10.04 13.80 -11.65
N GLU A 27 -10.16 14.06 -10.35
CA GLU A 27 -11.32 14.77 -9.80
C GLU A 27 -11.29 16.27 -10.10
N VAL A 28 -10.12 16.89 -9.97
CA VAL A 28 -9.94 18.30 -10.39
C VAL A 28 -10.18 18.47 -11.89
N SER A 29 -9.83 17.48 -12.70
CA SER A 29 -10.04 17.49 -14.15
C SER A 29 -11.47 17.17 -14.59
N GLY A 30 -12.37 16.85 -13.65
CA GLY A 30 -13.77 16.49 -13.94
C GLY A 30 -13.96 15.10 -14.58
N LEU A 31 -12.92 14.26 -14.57
CA LEU A 31 -12.95 12.89 -15.11
C LEU A 31 -13.47 11.86 -14.09
N GLY A 32 -13.51 12.22 -12.80
CA GLY A 32 -13.99 11.37 -11.72
C GLY A 32 -12.88 10.53 -11.08
N GLY A 33 -12.67 10.67 -9.77
CA GLY A 33 -11.64 9.94 -9.01
C GLY A 33 -11.94 8.46 -8.67
N ALA A 34 -13.14 7.96 -8.96
CA ALA A 34 -13.65 6.70 -8.42
C ALA A 34 -12.81 5.45 -8.79
N GLY A 35 -12.28 5.38 -10.02
CA GLY A 35 -11.45 4.24 -10.46
C GLY A 35 -10.14 4.12 -9.67
N HIS A 36 -9.48 5.24 -9.43
CA HIS A 36 -8.27 5.30 -8.61
C HIS A 36 -8.55 4.90 -7.15
N LEU A 37 -9.66 5.38 -6.58
CA LEU A 37 -10.09 5.01 -5.23
C LEU A 37 -10.41 3.52 -5.10
N SER A 38 -11.04 2.91 -6.12
CA SER A 38 -11.29 1.46 -6.11
C SER A 38 -10.00 0.66 -6.09
N MET A 39 -8.97 1.11 -6.81
CA MET A 39 -7.68 0.42 -6.85
C MET A 39 -6.90 0.60 -5.55
N LEU A 40 -6.95 1.78 -4.94
CA LEU A 40 -6.46 2.01 -3.58
C LEU A 40 -7.16 1.11 -2.56
N GLY A 41 -8.48 0.93 -2.68
CA GLY A 41 -9.24 -0.01 -1.85
C GLY A 41 -8.77 -1.46 -1.99
N ALA A 42 -8.49 -1.92 -3.22
CA ALA A 42 -7.94 -3.25 -3.46
C ALA A 42 -6.54 -3.44 -2.83
N ILE A 43 -5.66 -2.45 -2.97
CA ILE A 43 -4.32 -2.46 -2.35
C ILE A 43 -4.42 -2.48 -0.83
N LEU A 44 -5.37 -1.73 -0.25
CA LEU A 44 -5.62 -1.73 1.19
C LEU A 44 -6.02 -3.12 1.68
N LEU A 45 -6.98 -3.76 1.01
CA LEU A 45 -7.42 -5.12 1.36
C LEU A 45 -6.25 -6.11 1.28
N LEU A 46 -5.45 -6.04 0.22
CA LEU A 46 -4.28 -6.89 0.04
C LEU A 46 -3.25 -6.66 1.15
N SER A 47 -3.03 -5.40 1.54
CA SER A 47 -2.12 -5.02 2.62
C SER A 47 -2.59 -5.54 3.97
N VAL A 48 -3.89 -5.47 4.26
CA VAL A 48 -4.48 -6.01 5.50
C VAL A 48 -4.31 -7.53 5.57
N LEU A 49 -4.50 -8.23 4.44
CA LEU A 49 -4.29 -9.68 4.37
C LEU A 49 -2.82 -10.08 4.49
N ALA A 50 -1.90 -9.30 3.91
CA ALA A 50 -0.47 -9.57 3.94
C ALA A 50 0.20 -9.15 5.26
N ALA A 51 -0.37 -8.19 5.99
CA ALA A 51 0.18 -7.66 7.24
C ALA A 51 0.53 -8.75 8.28
N PRO A 52 -0.37 -9.68 8.66
CA PRO A 52 -0.04 -10.70 9.65
C PRO A 52 1.11 -11.64 9.22
N LEU A 53 1.19 -11.97 7.93
CA LEU A 53 2.27 -12.79 7.38
C LEU A 53 3.61 -12.04 7.45
N ALA A 54 3.62 -10.77 7.07
CA ALA A 54 4.79 -9.91 7.16
C ALA A 54 5.25 -9.71 8.61
N THR A 55 4.32 -9.50 9.54
CA THR A 55 4.60 -9.38 10.97
C THR A 55 5.16 -10.68 11.53
N ALA A 56 4.59 -11.85 11.18
CA ALA A 56 5.10 -13.14 11.60
C ALA A 56 6.53 -13.39 11.11
N ALA A 57 6.82 -13.10 9.84
CA ALA A 57 8.16 -13.20 9.28
C ALA A 57 9.15 -12.25 9.98
N ALA A 58 8.72 -11.02 10.27
CA ALA A 58 9.55 -10.03 10.97
C ALA A 58 9.86 -10.44 12.42
N LEU A 59 8.89 -11.01 13.13
CA LEU A 59 9.07 -11.53 14.48
C LEU A 59 10.04 -12.71 14.50
N ARG A 60 9.90 -13.66 13.55
CA ARG A 60 10.83 -14.80 13.41
C ARG A 60 12.26 -14.34 13.19
N ILE A 61 12.48 -13.41 12.25
CA ILE A 61 13.82 -12.87 11.96
C ILE A 61 14.38 -12.05 13.13
N SER A 62 13.53 -11.46 13.97
CA SER A 62 13.99 -10.73 15.16
C SER A 62 14.28 -11.63 16.36
N ALA A 63 13.74 -12.85 16.36
CA ALA A 63 13.95 -13.85 17.41
C ALA A 63 15.16 -14.77 17.10
N GLU A 64 15.56 -14.84 15.83
CA GLU A 64 16.86 -15.35 15.38
C GLU A 64 17.99 -14.35 15.68
#